data_AF-C5L5M2-F1
#
_entry.id   AF-C5L5M2-F1
#
_cell.length_a   1.000
_cell.length_b   1.000
_cell.length_c   1.000
_cell.angle_alpha   90.00
_cell.angle_beta   90.00
_cell.angle_gamma   90.00
#
_symmetry.space_group_name_H-M   'P 1'
#
loop_
_entity.id
_entity.type
_entity.pdbx_description
1 polymer ?
#
loop_
_entity_poly.entity_id
_entity_poly.type
_entity_poly.pdbx_seq_one_letter_code
_entity_poly.pdbx_strand_id
1 'polypeptide(L)'
;MATPEELAELSEARRELAATRRSLRDTREALNNIISDEKDDTQQLMSDLASKEASNLSKIGSLEARIAELEALADRSVSEISRKEGFSRLSPRSEEEEHEVYTTPKSRSSRCPAATVTKLCLPQLCEATDLQSHYHAIEHTFVEAGAAEYHQQGHLLVHEEVKVSVMTKFLSSLSNVRPVHKKATVASRTHSQDWNLVRNVLLTRYCRRSVLKETYEEKLRNLTFTGVKQIEDFLESAADIYHLFTDVYPNDV
;
A
#
# COMPACT_ATOMS: atom_id res chain seq x y z
N MET A 1 8.09 22.86 12.91
CA MET A 1 8.64 21.51 12.92
C MET A 1 7.95 20.85 14.08
N ALA A 2 7.25 19.74 13.82
CA ALA A 2 6.73 18.92 14.89
C ALA A 2 7.90 18.56 15.81
N THR A 3 7.73 18.73 17.11
CA THR A 3 8.78 18.40 18.06
C THR A 3 9.08 16.90 17.98
N PRO A 4 10.31 16.45 18.30
CA PRO A 4 10.61 15.01 18.39
C PRO A 4 9.64 14.26 19.32
N GLU A 5 9.09 14.96 20.32
CA GLU A 5 8.07 14.48 21.25
C GLU A 5 6.72 14.28 20.56
N GLU A 6 6.24 15.25 19.77
CA GLU A 6 4.99 15.13 18.99
C GLU A 6 5.05 14.00 17.94
N LEU A 7 6.22 13.79 17.32
CA LEU A 7 6.44 12.68 16.38
C LEU A 7 6.47 11.33 17.09
N ALA A 8 7.07 11.27 18.29
CA ALA A 8 7.05 10.08 19.13
C ALA A 8 5.63 9.74 19.57
N GLU A 9 4.85 10.73 20.02
CA GLU A 9 3.44 10.56 20.39
C GLU A 9 2.58 10.09 19.22
N LEU A 10 2.78 10.63 18.02
CA LEU A 10 2.06 10.21 16.82
C LEU A 10 2.41 8.75 16.45
N SER A 11 3.69 8.37 16.57
CA SER A 11 4.12 6.99 16.34
C SER A 11 3.51 6.01 17.35
N GLU A 12 3.42 6.43 18.62
CA GLU A 12 2.83 5.65 19.69
C GLU A 12 1.33 5.48 19.51
N ALA A 13 0.61 6.56 19.20
CA ALA A 13 -0.83 6.53 18.94
C ALA A 13 -1.17 5.62 17.75
N ARG A 14 -0.37 5.64 16.67
CA ARG A 14 -0.53 4.72 15.52
C ARG A 14 -0.27 3.26 15.89
N ARG A 15 0.76 3.00 16.70
CA ARG A 15 1.07 1.65 17.20
C ARG A 15 -0.07 1.12 18.08
N GLU A 16 -0.61 1.96 18.95
CA GLU A 16 -1.72 1.62 19.82
C GLU A 16 -2.99 1.35 19.01
N LEU A 17 -3.30 2.17 17.99
CA LEU A 17 -4.42 1.95 17.09
C LEU A 17 -4.32 0.60 16.36
N ALA A 18 -3.13 0.26 15.86
CA ALA A 18 -2.89 -1.04 15.21
C ALA A 18 -3.06 -2.22 16.19
N ALA A 19 -2.65 -2.07 17.45
CA ALA A 19 -2.87 -3.07 18.48
C ALA A 19 -4.37 -3.23 18.82
N THR A 20 -5.11 -2.13 18.99
CA THR A 20 -6.55 -2.17 19.28
C THR A 20 -7.36 -2.75 18.12
N ARG A 21 -7.00 -2.46 16.87
CA ARG A 21 -7.64 -3.07 15.69
C ARG A 21 -7.41 -4.58 15.61
N ARG A 22 -6.21 -5.06 15.95
CA ARG A 22 -5.93 -6.51 16.06
C ARG A 22 -6.78 -7.14 17.16
N SER A 23 -6.80 -6.55 18.36
CA SER A 23 -7.64 -7.05 19.45
C SER A 23 -9.13 -7.07 19.09
N LEU A 24 -9.64 -6.09 18.34
CA LEU A 24 -11.03 -6.08 17.87
C LEU A 24 -11.31 -7.24 16.91
N ARG A 25 -10.37 -7.53 16.00
CA ARG A 25 -10.48 -8.67 15.08
C ARG A 25 -10.57 -9.98 15.86
N ASP A 26 -9.68 -10.18 16.82
CA ASP A 26 -9.62 -11.40 17.63
C ASP A 26 -10.91 -11.56 18.48
N THR A 27 -11.44 -10.47 19.05
CA THR A 27 -12.72 -10.48 19.77
C THR A 27 -13.89 -10.87 18.86
N ARG A 28 -13.93 -10.35 17.63
CA ARG A 28 -14.97 -10.70 16.65
C ARG A 28 -14.89 -12.15 16.18
N GLU A 29 -13.68 -12.65 16.00
CA GLU A 29 -13.45 -14.06 15.67
C GLU A 29 -13.89 -14.96 16.83
N ALA A 30 -13.58 -14.58 18.08
CA ALA A 30 -14.05 -15.28 19.26
C ALA A 30 -15.59 -15.30 19.36
N LEU A 31 -16.25 -14.15 19.12
CA LEU A 31 -17.72 -14.08 19.06
C LEU A 31 -18.32 -14.99 17.97
N ASN A 32 -17.71 -15.03 16.79
CA ASN A 32 -18.18 -15.83 15.67
C ASN A 32 -17.99 -17.35 15.89
N ASN A 33 -17.03 -17.74 16.74
CA ASN A 33 -16.72 -19.13 17.04
C ASN A 33 -17.54 -19.70 18.21
N ILE A 34 -18.34 -18.88 18.90
CA ILE A 34 -19.20 -19.36 19.98
C ILE A 34 -20.38 -20.14 19.41
N ILE A 35 -20.49 -21.40 19.81
CA ILE A 35 -21.67 -22.24 19.58
C ILE A 35 -22.63 -21.99 20.75
N SER A 36 -23.73 -21.29 20.49
CA SER A 36 -24.75 -21.00 21.50
C SER A 36 -25.42 -22.28 21.96
N ASP A 37 -25.19 -22.69 23.21
CA ASP A 37 -25.81 -23.85 23.86
C ASP A 37 -26.78 -23.46 24.99
N GLU A 38 -27.21 -22.19 25.03
CA GLU A 38 -28.11 -21.57 26.02
C GLU A 38 -27.67 -21.69 27.49
N LYS A 39 -26.43 -22.10 27.77
CA LYS A 39 -25.91 -22.14 29.14
C LYS A 39 -25.56 -20.74 29.64
N ASP A 40 -25.75 -20.52 30.93
CA ASP A 40 -25.42 -19.23 31.58
C ASP A 40 -23.94 -18.83 31.34
N ASP A 41 -23.02 -19.79 31.32
CA ASP A 41 -21.60 -19.54 31.06
C ASP A 41 -21.32 -19.03 29.63
N THR A 42 -22.05 -19.54 28.63
CA THR A 42 -21.89 -19.11 27.23
C THR A 42 -22.53 -17.75 26.99
N GLN A 43 -23.64 -17.45 27.68
CA GLN A 43 -24.25 -16.12 27.67
C GLN A 43 -23.35 -15.06 28.34
N GLN A 44 -22.74 -15.39 29.47
CA GLN A 44 -21.79 -14.50 30.15
C GLN A 44 -20.57 -14.21 29.26
N LEU A 45 -19.99 -15.24 28.63
CA LEU A 45 -18.87 -15.08 27.71
C LEU A 45 -19.22 -14.19 26.50
N MET A 46 -20.40 -14.35 25.90
CA MET A 46 -20.85 -13.49 24.80
C MET A 46 -21.01 -12.03 25.24
N SER A 47 -21.55 -11.80 26.44
CA SER A 47 -21.71 -10.45 27.01
C SER A 47 -20.37 -9.76 27.27
N ASP A 48 -19.40 -10.50 27.81
CA ASP A 48 -18.05 -9.98 28.09
C ASP A 48 -17.29 -9.64 26.80
N LEU A 49 -17.40 -10.50 25.78
CA LEU A 49 -16.80 -10.25 24.47
C LEU A 49 -17.47 -9.09 23.72
N ALA A 50 -18.80 -8.96 23.79
CA ALA A 50 -19.51 -7.82 23.22
C ALA A 50 -19.12 -6.49 23.90
N SER A 51 -18.98 -6.52 25.24
CA SER A 51 -18.49 -5.36 26.01
C SER A 51 -17.05 -4.99 25.62
N LYS A 52 -16.20 -5.99 25.41
CA LYS A 52 -14.82 -5.79 24.93
C LYS A 52 -14.76 -5.25 23.49
N GLU A 53 -15.66 -5.69 22.61
CA GLU A 53 -15.82 -5.12 21.27
C GLU A 53 -16.22 -3.64 21.33
N ALA A 54 -17.23 -3.30 22.13
CA ALA A 54 -17.68 -1.91 22.29
C ALA A 54 -16.56 -1.01 22.85
N SER A 55 -15.79 -1.51 23.84
CA SER A 55 -14.63 -0.82 24.38
C SER A 55 -13.54 -0.58 23.33
N ASN A 56 -13.21 -1.61 22.54
CA ASN A 56 -12.23 -1.50 21.46
C ASN A 56 -12.66 -0.50 20.38
N LEU A 57 -13.95 -0.48 20.00
CA LEU A 57 -14.49 0.48 19.03
C LEU A 57 -14.41 1.93 19.55
N SER A 58 -14.76 2.15 20.82
CA SER A 58 -14.63 3.46 21.46
C SER A 58 -13.18 3.93 21.48
N LYS A 59 -12.25 3.04 21.84
CA LYS A 59 -10.81 3.32 21.86
C LYS A 59 -10.22 3.59 20.47
N ILE A 60 -10.69 2.90 19.44
CA ILE A 60 -10.32 3.20 18.04
C ILE A 60 -10.74 4.62 17.68
N GLY A 61 -11.98 5.01 17.98
CA GLY A 61 -12.47 6.36 17.68
C GLY A 61 -11.68 7.46 18.37
N SER A 62 -11.29 7.27 19.64
CA SER A 62 -10.47 8.25 20.36
C SER A 62 -9.04 8.34 19.83
N LEU A 63 -8.42 7.21 19.46
CA LEU A 63 -7.08 7.18 18.86
C LEU A 63 -7.07 7.81 17.46
N GLU A 64 -8.09 7.57 16.65
CA GLU A 64 -8.23 8.20 15.33
C GLU A 64 -8.37 9.72 15.43
N ALA A 65 -9.18 10.21 16.38
CA ALA A 65 -9.30 11.64 16.65
C ALA A 65 -7.96 12.25 17.11
N ARG A 66 -7.24 11.58 18.03
CA ARG A 66 -5.93 12.04 18.52
C ARG A 66 -4.88 12.06 17.41
N ILE A 67 -4.83 11.06 16.53
CA ILE A 67 -3.91 11.05 15.39
C ILE A 67 -4.20 12.22 14.45
N ALA A 68 -5.47 12.47 14.13
CA ALA A 68 -5.85 13.58 13.26
C ALA A 68 -5.44 14.95 13.85
N GLU A 69 -5.55 15.12 15.17
CA GLU A 69 -5.11 16.34 15.86
C GLU A 69 -3.58 16.52 15.81
N LEU A 70 -2.82 15.45 16.06
CA LEU A 70 -1.35 15.47 15.99
C LEU A 70 -0.84 15.74 14.56
N GLU A 71 -1.51 15.17 13.54
CA GLU A 71 -1.20 15.44 12.14
C GLU A 71 -1.49 16.91 11.78
N ALA A 72 -2.62 17.46 12.23
CA ALA A 72 -2.96 18.88 12.01
C ALA A 72 -2.02 19.85 12.73
N LEU A 73 -1.41 19.46 13.87
CA LEU A 73 -0.37 20.23 14.54
C LEU A 73 0.95 20.18 13.77
N ALA A 74 1.33 19.00 13.28
CA ALA A 74 2.52 18.84 12.43
C ALA A 74 2.44 19.71 11.18
N ASP A 75 1.30 19.71 10.48
CA ASP A 75 1.07 20.50 9.26
C ASP A 75 1.09 22.03 9.52
N ARG A 76 0.49 22.47 10.63
CA ARG A 76 0.56 23.89 11.05
C ARG A 76 2.01 24.34 11.28
N SER A 77 2.80 23.49 11.93
CA SER A 77 4.22 23.77 12.20
C SER A 77 5.08 23.86 10.93
N VAL A 78 4.71 23.17 9.85
CA VAL A 78 5.38 23.20 8.53
C VAL A 78 4.98 24.45 7.75
N SER A 79 3.71 24.84 7.83
CA SER A 79 3.19 26.07 7.22
C SER A 79 3.84 27.33 7.81
N GLU A 80 4.03 27.38 9.13
CA GLU A 80 4.66 28.53 9.81
C GLU A 80 6.15 28.69 9.48
N ILE A 81 6.89 27.58 9.33
CA ILE A 81 8.28 27.63 8.87
C ILE A 81 8.36 28.17 7.45
N SER A 82 7.49 27.68 6.55
CA SER A 82 7.45 28.14 5.16
C SER A 82 7.16 29.65 5.05
N ARG A 83 6.32 30.19 5.94
CA ARG A 83 6.06 31.65 6.01
C ARG A 83 7.27 32.43 6.52
N LYS A 84 7.98 31.94 7.55
CA LYS A 84 9.19 32.60 8.09
C LYS A 84 10.37 32.55 7.11
N GLU A 85 10.55 31.45 6.39
CA GLU A 85 11.56 31.33 5.33
C GLU A 85 11.23 32.18 4.10
N GLY A 86 9.94 32.29 3.75
CA GLY A 86 9.48 33.20 2.69
C GLY A 86 9.71 34.68 3.00
N PHE A 87 9.57 35.08 4.27
CA PHE A 87 9.81 36.46 4.71
C PHE A 87 11.30 36.83 4.74
N SER A 88 12.19 35.87 4.99
CA SER A 88 13.64 36.11 5.05
C SER A 88 14.30 36.34 3.68
N ARG A 89 13.61 36.02 2.58
CA ARG A 89 14.12 36.19 1.20
C ARG A 89 13.91 37.59 0.60
N LEU A 90 13.28 38.52 1.34
CA LEU A 90 12.96 39.88 0.85
C LEU A 90 13.77 41.00 1.53
N SER A 91 14.85 40.71 2.24
CA SER A 91 15.77 41.76 2.72
C SER A 91 16.85 42.10 1.69
N PRO A 92 17.28 43.38 1.56
CA PRO A 92 18.17 43.81 0.49
C PRO A 92 19.60 43.31 0.70
N ARG A 93 20.17 42.90 -0.41
CA ARG A 93 21.56 42.50 -0.66
C ARG A 93 22.58 43.46 -0.01
N SER A 94 23.53 42.90 0.72
CA SER A 94 24.85 43.51 1.00
C SER A 94 25.91 42.49 0.65
N GLU A 95 26.96 42.99 0.01
CA GLU A 95 28.02 42.26 -0.68
C GLU A 95 29.02 41.60 0.28
N GLU A 96 29.72 40.60 -0.29
CA GLU A 96 31.04 40.07 0.10
C GLU A 96 31.19 39.37 1.46
N GLU A 97 31.45 38.06 1.41
CA GLU A 97 32.71 37.48 1.91
C GLU A 97 32.81 36.00 1.52
N GLU A 98 33.93 35.66 0.90
CA GLU A 98 34.35 34.31 0.56
C GLU A 98 34.52 33.50 1.85
N HIS A 99 33.78 32.41 2.00
CA HIS A 99 34.14 31.30 2.88
C HIS A 99 33.85 29.99 2.16
N GLU A 100 34.91 29.22 1.91
CA GLU A 100 34.85 27.81 1.55
C GLU A 100 34.12 27.05 2.67
N VAL A 101 32.80 26.90 2.52
CA VAL A 101 32.02 25.98 3.33
C VAL A 101 32.07 24.64 2.62
N TYR A 102 32.80 23.70 3.22
CA TYR A 102 32.68 22.26 2.96
C TYR A 102 31.19 21.91 2.87
N THR A 103 30.71 21.69 1.65
CA THR A 103 29.34 21.26 1.41
C THR A 103 29.24 19.81 1.85
N THR A 104 28.78 19.58 3.08
CA THR A 104 28.12 18.31 3.41
C THR A 104 27.04 18.08 2.36
N PRO A 105 26.96 16.89 1.74
CA PRO A 105 26.05 16.68 0.63
C PRO A 105 24.63 16.84 1.15
N LYS A 106 23.98 17.95 0.78
CA LYS A 106 22.52 18.04 0.81
C LYS A 106 22.04 16.87 -0.03
N SER A 107 21.47 15.85 0.62
CA SER A 107 20.63 14.85 0.00
C SER A 107 19.49 15.58 -0.71
N ARG A 108 19.77 16.05 -1.92
CA ARG A 108 18.76 16.40 -2.89
C ARG A 108 18.10 15.07 -3.20
N SER A 109 16.93 14.79 -2.61
CA SER A 109 16.05 13.81 -3.24
C SER A 109 15.88 14.28 -4.66
N SER A 110 16.49 13.56 -5.59
CA SER A 110 16.42 13.84 -7.01
C SER A 110 15.01 13.49 -7.44
N ARG A 111 14.06 14.40 -7.16
CA ARG A 111 12.66 14.24 -7.55
C ARG A 111 12.61 14.07 -9.06
N CYS A 112 12.08 12.94 -9.50
CA CYS A 112 11.95 12.59 -10.90
C CYS A 112 11.00 13.57 -11.60
N PRO A 113 11.41 14.26 -12.68
CA PRO A 113 10.46 15.01 -13.48
C PRO A 113 9.43 14.10 -14.15
N ALA A 114 8.20 14.58 -14.34
CA ALA A 114 7.14 13.84 -15.04
C ALA A 114 7.56 13.30 -16.42
N ALA A 115 8.39 14.06 -17.14
CA ALA A 115 8.94 13.67 -18.44
C ALA A 115 9.94 12.49 -18.38
N THR A 116 10.54 12.23 -17.22
CA THR A 116 11.40 11.08 -16.98
C THR A 116 10.54 9.85 -16.68
N VAL A 117 9.46 10.01 -15.91
CA VAL A 117 8.49 8.93 -15.61
C VAL A 117 7.89 8.35 -16.90
N THR A 118 7.54 9.19 -17.88
CA THR A 118 6.95 8.71 -19.14
C THR A 118 7.93 7.87 -19.98
N LYS A 119 9.24 8.08 -19.80
CA LYS A 119 10.31 7.35 -20.49
C LYS A 119 10.67 6.01 -19.83
N LEU A 120 10.18 5.75 -18.62
CA LEU A 120 10.45 4.47 -17.93
C LEU A 120 9.97 3.29 -18.77
N CYS A 121 10.69 2.18 -18.72
CA CYS A 121 10.26 0.93 -19.32
C CYS A 121 9.64 0.08 -18.22
N LEU A 122 8.31 -0.05 -18.23
CA LEU A 122 7.61 -0.93 -17.31
C LEU A 122 7.35 -2.29 -17.97
N PRO A 123 7.44 -3.40 -17.22
CA PRO A 123 6.99 -4.69 -17.72
C PRO A 123 5.52 -4.61 -18.11
N GLN A 124 5.09 -5.51 -19.00
CA GLN A 124 3.67 -5.66 -19.33
C GLN A 124 3.06 -6.75 -18.47
N LEU A 125 1.83 -6.54 -18.01
CA LEU A 125 1.09 -7.58 -17.31
C LEU A 125 0.74 -8.69 -18.31
N CYS A 126 1.11 -9.93 -18.00
CA CYS A 126 0.78 -11.10 -18.80
C CYS A 126 -0.59 -11.65 -18.43
N GLU A 127 -0.79 -11.97 -17.15
CA GLU A 127 -2.05 -12.51 -16.64
C GLU A 127 -2.60 -11.72 -15.44
N ALA A 128 -3.89 -11.91 -15.16
CA ALA A 128 -4.55 -11.21 -14.06
C ALA A 128 -4.09 -11.71 -12.66
N THR A 129 -3.66 -12.97 -12.58
CA THR A 129 -3.15 -13.60 -11.34
C THR A 129 -1.85 -12.97 -10.87
N ASP A 130 -1.00 -12.56 -11.81
CA ASP A 130 0.35 -12.04 -11.54
C ASP A 130 0.33 -10.56 -11.13
N LEU A 131 -0.86 -9.97 -11.02
CA LEU A 131 -1.03 -8.55 -10.79
C LEU A 131 -0.33 -8.08 -9.50
N GLN A 132 -0.28 -8.92 -8.46
CA GLN A 132 0.42 -8.57 -7.22
C GLN A 132 1.93 -8.46 -7.42
N SER A 133 2.54 -9.44 -8.07
CA SER A 133 3.96 -9.44 -8.44
C SER A 133 4.29 -8.29 -9.41
N HIS A 134 3.37 -8.02 -10.34
CA HIS A 134 3.47 -6.89 -11.27
C HIS A 134 3.48 -5.53 -10.56
N TYR A 135 2.62 -5.36 -9.55
CA TYR A 135 2.67 -4.18 -8.68
C TYR A 135 4.05 -4.05 -8.03
N HIS A 136 4.58 -5.11 -7.41
CA HIS A 136 5.90 -5.05 -6.78
C HIS A 136 7.02 -4.64 -7.75
N ALA A 137 7.06 -5.20 -8.96
CA ALA A 137 8.06 -4.83 -9.97
C ALA A 137 7.95 -3.35 -10.41
N ILE A 138 6.73 -2.87 -10.62
CA ILE A 138 6.47 -1.48 -11.02
C ILE A 138 6.77 -0.51 -9.88
N GLU A 139 6.36 -0.81 -8.66
CA GLU A 139 6.62 0.02 -7.48
C GLU A 139 8.13 0.18 -7.28
N HIS A 140 8.90 -0.91 -7.39
CA HIS A 140 10.37 -0.86 -7.35
C HIS A 140 10.93 0.07 -8.42
N THR A 141 10.44 -0.03 -9.66
CA THR A 141 10.89 0.82 -10.77
C THR A 141 10.60 2.30 -10.51
N PHE A 142 9.45 2.63 -9.92
CA PHE A 142 9.13 4.02 -9.57
C PHE A 142 9.97 4.57 -8.43
N VAL A 143 10.31 3.73 -7.44
CA VAL A 143 11.21 4.11 -6.36
C VAL A 143 12.63 4.34 -6.87
N GLU A 144 13.14 3.41 -7.68
CA GLU A 144 14.46 3.53 -8.31
C GLU A 144 14.56 4.79 -9.19
N ALA A 145 13.48 5.12 -9.91
CA ALA A 145 13.41 6.33 -10.72
C ALA A 145 13.26 7.63 -9.91
N GLY A 146 13.05 7.56 -8.59
CA GLY A 146 12.80 8.73 -7.73
C GLY A 146 11.40 9.36 -7.93
N ALA A 147 10.42 8.58 -8.41
CA ALA A 147 9.04 9.00 -8.61
C ALA A 147 8.14 8.66 -7.40
N ALA A 148 8.61 7.76 -6.53
CA ALA A 148 7.92 7.36 -5.32
C ALA A 148 8.92 6.95 -4.24
N GLU A 149 8.46 6.85 -2.99
CA GLU A 149 9.26 6.38 -1.86
C GLU A 149 8.42 5.38 -1.05
N TYR A 150 9.06 4.36 -0.47
CA TYR A 150 8.39 3.49 0.49
C TYR A 150 8.28 4.21 1.84
N HIS A 151 7.05 4.36 2.34
CA HIS A 151 6.84 4.75 3.72
C HIS A 151 7.23 3.57 4.64
N GLN A 152 7.71 3.86 5.85
CA GLN A 152 7.99 2.93 6.95
C GLN A 152 6.95 1.81 7.22
N GLN A 153 5.72 1.89 6.68
CA GLN A 153 4.67 0.87 6.80
C GLN A 153 4.51 -0.02 5.55
N GLY A 154 5.43 0.06 4.58
CA GLY A 154 5.37 -0.71 3.33
C GLY A 154 4.38 -0.16 2.29
N HIS A 155 3.76 0.98 2.55
CA HIS A 155 2.94 1.70 1.58
C HIS A 155 3.84 2.52 0.65
N LEU A 156 3.51 2.50 -0.65
CA LEU A 156 4.17 3.37 -1.61
C LEU A 156 3.58 4.78 -1.53
N LEU A 157 4.44 5.77 -1.34
CA LEU A 157 4.10 7.19 -1.43
C LEU A 157 4.60 7.72 -2.78
N VAL A 158 3.68 7.86 -3.73
CA VAL A 158 3.97 8.47 -5.03
C VAL A 158 4.04 9.99 -4.84
N HIS A 159 5.06 10.64 -5.41
CA HIS A 159 5.17 12.09 -5.32
C HIS A 159 4.03 12.79 -6.09
N GLU A 160 3.42 13.79 -5.46
CA GLU A 160 2.21 14.45 -5.95
C GLU A 160 2.40 15.08 -7.34
N GLU A 161 3.60 15.63 -7.60
CA GLU A 161 3.99 16.24 -8.86
C GLU A 161 4.00 15.30 -10.07
N VAL A 162 4.11 13.98 -9.83
CA VAL A 162 4.19 12.97 -10.90
C VAL A 162 3.10 11.92 -10.84
N LYS A 163 2.14 12.03 -9.90
CA LYS A 163 1.10 11.01 -9.69
C LYS A 163 0.33 10.66 -10.97
N VAL A 164 0.04 11.65 -11.81
CA VAL A 164 -0.71 11.44 -13.06
C VAL A 164 0.15 10.71 -14.09
N SER A 165 1.43 11.05 -14.20
CA SER A 165 2.38 10.38 -15.10
C SER A 165 2.65 8.94 -14.67
N VAL A 166 2.83 8.71 -13.36
CA VAL A 166 2.98 7.38 -12.76
C VAL A 166 1.75 6.53 -13.06
N MET A 167 0.55 7.03 -12.78
CA MET A 167 -0.69 6.29 -13.03
C MET A 167 -0.93 6.04 -14.52
N THR A 168 -0.67 7.01 -15.40
CA THR A 168 -0.79 6.82 -16.86
C THR A 168 0.16 5.73 -17.35
N LYS A 169 1.40 5.73 -16.84
CA LYS A 169 2.39 4.73 -17.20
C LYS A 169 2.01 3.35 -16.67
N PHE A 170 1.54 3.26 -15.44
CA PHE A 170 0.99 2.03 -14.89
C PHE A 170 -0.18 1.50 -15.72
N LEU A 171 -1.16 2.34 -16.10
CA LEU A 171 -2.27 1.89 -16.95
C LEU A 171 -1.77 1.32 -18.28
N SER A 172 -0.73 1.92 -18.89
CA SER A 172 -0.12 1.38 -20.11
C SER A 172 0.56 0.03 -19.93
N SER A 173 0.98 -0.33 -18.71
CA SER A 173 1.52 -1.66 -18.41
C SER A 173 0.45 -2.76 -18.37
N LEU A 174 -0.82 -2.38 -18.26
CA LEU A 174 -1.95 -3.32 -18.12
C LEU A 174 -2.63 -3.63 -19.45
N SER A 175 -2.24 -2.99 -20.56
CA SER A 175 -3.02 -2.98 -21.80
C SER A 175 -3.27 -4.37 -22.40
N ASN A 176 -2.38 -5.33 -22.13
CA ASN A 176 -2.51 -6.72 -22.58
C ASN A 176 -3.68 -7.44 -21.90
N VAL A 177 -3.98 -7.11 -20.64
CA VAL A 177 -5.06 -7.74 -19.86
C VAL A 177 -6.25 -6.78 -19.78
N ARG A 178 -7.06 -6.76 -20.84
CA ARG A 178 -8.18 -5.80 -21.02
C ARG A 178 -9.12 -5.67 -19.82
N PRO A 179 -9.57 -6.75 -19.14
CA PRO A 179 -10.45 -6.62 -17.99
C PRO A 179 -9.81 -5.82 -16.84
N VAL A 180 -8.53 -6.09 -16.56
CA VAL A 180 -7.76 -5.41 -15.51
C VAL A 180 -7.54 -3.95 -15.90
N HIS A 181 -7.08 -3.68 -17.13
CA HIS A 181 -6.89 -2.32 -17.64
C HIS A 181 -8.15 -1.47 -17.58
N LYS A 182 -9.31 -2.01 -17.99
CA LYS A 182 -10.60 -1.30 -17.93
C LYS A 182 -10.96 -0.95 -16.49
N LYS A 183 -10.82 -1.92 -15.56
CA LYS A 183 -11.12 -1.68 -14.14
C LYS A 183 -10.17 -0.65 -13.52
N ALA A 184 -8.87 -0.73 -13.85
CA ALA A 184 -7.86 0.21 -13.39
C ALA A 184 -8.12 1.64 -13.88
N THR A 185 -8.50 1.79 -15.15
CA THR A 185 -8.85 3.09 -15.75
C THR A 185 -10.07 3.72 -15.06
N VAL A 186 -11.08 2.93 -14.71
CA VAL A 186 -12.24 3.43 -13.95
C VAL A 186 -11.82 3.82 -12.53
N ALA A 187 -11.09 2.95 -11.83
CA ALA A 187 -10.63 3.20 -10.47
C ALA A 187 -9.75 4.45 -10.37
N SER A 188 -8.84 4.67 -11.33
CA SER A 188 -7.96 5.83 -11.33
C SER A 188 -8.75 7.14 -11.46
N ARG A 189 -9.82 7.16 -12.28
CA ARG A 189 -10.72 8.31 -12.40
C ARG A 189 -11.53 8.54 -11.13
N THR A 190 -12.07 7.48 -10.53
CA THR A 190 -12.87 7.57 -9.31
C THR A 190 -12.06 8.04 -8.10
N HIS A 191 -10.80 7.61 -8.00
CA HIS A 191 -9.93 7.87 -6.84
C HIS A 191 -8.86 8.93 -7.13
N SER A 192 -9.10 9.84 -8.08
CA SER A 192 -8.20 10.98 -8.37
C SER A 192 -6.72 10.59 -8.58
N GLN A 193 -6.49 9.44 -9.23
CA GLN A 193 -5.18 8.85 -9.50
C GLN A 193 -4.37 8.43 -8.25
N ASP A 194 -5.03 8.23 -7.11
CA ASP A 194 -4.39 7.70 -5.90
C ASP A 194 -3.89 6.26 -6.12
N TRP A 195 -2.58 6.05 -5.96
CA TRP A 195 -1.93 4.76 -6.17
C TRP A 195 -2.49 3.66 -5.27
N ASN A 196 -2.58 3.93 -3.97
CA ASN A 196 -2.92 2.93 -2.97
C ASN A 196 -4.40 2.54 -3.07
N LEU A 197 -5.29 3.48 -3.35
CA LEU A 197 -6.70 3.20 -3.57
C LEU A 197 -6.90 2.35 -4.83
N VAL A 198 -6.25 2.70 -5.94
CA VAL A 198 -6.33 1.90 -7.19
C VAL A 198 -5.76 0.50 -6.98
N ARG A 199 -4.59 0.39 -6.33
CA ARG A 199 -3.96 -0.88 -5.94
C ARG A 199 -4.93 -1.73 -5.13
N ASN A 200 -5.51 -1.19 -4.08
CA ASN A 200 -6.46 -1.90 -3.23
C ASN A 200 -7.67 -2.39 -4.03
N VAL A 201 -8.26 -1.56 -4.90
CA VAL A 201 -9.41 -1.95 -5.74
C VAL A 201 -9.06 -3.13 -6.65
N LEU A 202 -7.88 -3.11 -7.30
CA LEU A 202 -7.51 -4.16 -8.22
C LEU A 202 -7.10 -5.45 -7.52
N LEU A 203 -6.25 -5.38 -6.49
CA LEU A 203 -5.84 -6.56 -5.72
C LEU A 203 -7.04 -7.22 -5.05
N THR A 204 -7.97 -6.42 -4.53
CA THR A 204 -9.23 -6.93 -3.96
C THR A 204 -10.13 -7.54 -5.04
N ARG A 205 -9.98 -7.22 -6.32
CA ARG A 205 -10.81 -7.81 -7.39
C ARG A 205 -10.19 -9.07 -7.99
N TYR A 206 -8.89 -9.05 -8.22
CA TYR A 206 -8.19 -10.07 -9.02
C TYR A 206 -7.26 -10.97 -8.20
N CYS A 207 -6.76 -10.49 -7.05
CA CYS A 207 -5.80 -11.21 -6.20
C CYS A 207 -6.42 -11.65 -4.87
N ARG A 208 -7.76 -11.73 -4.76
CA ARG A 208 -8.41 -12.35 -3.60
C ARG A 208 -8.08 -13.83 -3.59
N ARG A 209 -7.74 -14.38 -2.42
CA ARG A 209 -7.46 -15.82 -2.25
C ARG A 209 -8.52 -16.72 -2.87
N SER A 210 -9.81 -16.39 -2.73
CA SER A 210 -10.90 -17.17 -3.34
C SER A 210 -10.84 -17.20 -4.87
N VAL A 211 -10.47 -16.07 -5.49
CA VAL A 211 -10.34 -15.93 -6.95
C VAL A 211 -9.11 -16.68 -7.43
N LEU A 212 -7.97 -16.47 -6.76
CA LEU A 212 -6.72 -17.16 -7.09
C LEU A 212 -6.86 -18.69 -6.94
N LYS A 213 -7.57 -19.14 -5.90
CA LYS A 213 -7.86 -20.56 -5.68
C LYS A 213 -8.69 -21.16 -6.82
N GLU A 214 -9.75 -20.48 -7.25
CA GLU A 214 -10.60 -20.91 -8.36
C GLU A 214 -9.78 -21.04 -9.65
N THR A 215 -8.95 -20.05 -9.96
CA THR A 215 -8.04 -20.09 -11.12
C THR A 215 -6.99 -21.19 -11.01
N TYR A 216 -6.41 -21.40 -9.82
CA TYR A 216 -5.47 -22.48 -9.56
C TYR A 216 -6.11 -23.85 -9.82
N GLU A 217 -7.28 -24.11 -9.25
CA GLU A 217 -7.98 -25.37 -9.44
C GLU A 217 -8.37 -25.59 -10.92
N GLU A 218 -8.76 -24.53 -11.63
CA GLU A 218 -9.02 -24.59 -13.07
C GLU A 218 -7.78 -24.94 -13.87
N LYS A 219 -6.66 -24.21 -13.68
CA LYS A 219 -5.40 -24.47 -14.37
C LYS A 219 -4.89 -25.88 -14.08
N LEU A 220 -4.97 -26.32 -12.81
CA LEU A 220 -4.55 -27.66 -12.40
C LEU A 220 -5.42 -28.75 -13.05
N ARG A 221 -6.74 -28.58 -13.12
CA ARG A 221 -7.64 -29.53 -13.80
C ARG A 221 -7.34 -29.64 -15.30
N ASN A 222 -6.90 -28.55 -15.92
CA ASN A 222 -6.60 -28.50 -17.34
C ASN A 222 -5.15 -28.87 -17.69
N LEU A 223 -4.28 -28.99 -16.68
CA LEU A 223 -2.88 -29.37 -16.86
C LEU A 223 -2.82 -30.83 -17.32
N THR A 224 -2.44 -31.04 -18.57
CA THR A 224 -2.36 -32.37 -19.18
C THR A 224 -1.01 -32.57 -19.84
N PHE A 225 -0.36 -33.70 -19.54
CA PHE A 225 0.86 -34.10 -20.23
C PHE A 225 0.49 -34.87 -21.50
N THR A 226 0.67 -34.23 -22.63
CA THR A 226 0.30 -34.71 -23.97
C THR A 226 1.44 -35.49 -24.66
N GLY A 227 2.68 -35.37 -24.18
CA GLY A 227 3.82 -36.17 -24.63
C GLY A 227 5.16 -35.44 -24.57
N VAL A 228 6.24 -36.19 -24.80
CA VAL A 228 7.64 -35.74 -24.62
C VAL A 228 8.00 -34.50 -25.45
N LYS A 229 7.37 -34.30 -26.62
CA LYS A 229 7.61 -33.13 -27.48
C LYS A 229 7.14 -31.80 -26.87
N GLN A 230 6.25 -31.85 -25.89
CA GLN A 230 5.64 -30.68 -25.23
C GLN A 230 6.06 -30.63 -23.75
N ILE A 231 7.17 -31.29 -23.39
CA ILE A 231 7.63 -31.35 -22.01
C ILE A 231 7.99 -29.98 -21.45
N GLU A 232 8.59 -29.09 -22.26
CA GLU A 232 8.96 -27.74 -21.85
C GLU A 232 7.70 -26.91 -21.54
N ASP A 233 6.73 -26.87 -22.46
CA ASP A 233 5.45 -26.17 -22.27
C ASP A 233 4.69 -26.69 -21.04
N PHE A 234 4.72 -28.01 -20.81
CA PHE A 234 4.11 -28.63 -19.64
C PHE A 234 4.80 -28.21 -18.35
N LEU A 235 6.13 -28.21 -18.32
CA LEU A 235 6.92 -27.80 -17.16
C LEU A 235 6.74 -26.32 -16.84
N GLU A 236 6.67 -25.46 -17.86
CA GLU A 236 6.38 -24.02 -17.71
C GLU A 236 4.98 -23.83 -17.12
N SER A 237 3.97 -24.49 -17.69
CA SER A 237 2.60 -24.45 -17.16
C SER A 237 2.51 -24.96 -15.72
N ALA A 238 3.24 -26.03 -15.38
CA ALA A 238 3.30 -26.57 -14.03
C ALA A 238 4.00 -25.62 -13.04
N ALA A 239 5.06 -24.93 -13.48
CA ALA A 239 5.75 -23.92 -12.68
C ALA A 239 4.83 -22.72 -12.40
N ASP A 240 4.09 -22.23 -13.40
CA ASP A 240 3.12 -21.15 -13.22
C ASP A 240 2.01 -21.53 -12.23
N ILE A 241 1.51 -22.77 -12.31
CA ILE A 241 0.52 -23.31 -11.36
C ILE A 241 1.11 -23.39 -9.96
N TYR A 242 2.37 -23.79 -9.83
CA TYR A 242 3.06 -23.84 -8.53
C TYR A 242 3.24 -22.44 -7.94
N HIS A 243 3.62 -21.44 -8.73
CA HIS A 243 3.68 -20.06 -8.26
C HIS A 243 2.31 -19.58 -7.75
N LEU A 244 1.24 -19.85 -8.49
CA LEU A 244 -0.12 -19.54 -8.05
C LEU A 244 -0.51 -20.29 -6.77
N PHE A 245 -0.07 -21.54 -6.60
CA PHE A 245 -0.26 -22.30 -5.37
C PHE A 245 0.38 -21.59 -4.17
N THR A 246 1.61 -21.09 -4.30
CA THR A 246 2.29 -20.37 -3.20
C THR A 246 1.57 -19.09 -2.80
N ASP A 247 0.92 -18.39 -3.74
CA ASP A 247 0.10 -17.22 -3.46
C ASP A 247 -1.22 -17.57 -2.75
N VAL A 248 -1.82 -18.71 -3.09
CA VAL A 248 -3.07 -19.19 -2.47
C VAL A 248 -2.81 -19.79 -1.09
N TYR A 249 -1.67 -20.43 -0.88
CA TYR A 249 -1.32 -21.20 0.32
C TYR A 249 0.05 -20.80 0.88
N PRO A 250 0.22 -19.54 1.33
CA PRO A 250 1.54 -19.01 1.74
C PRO A 250 2.13 -19.67 2.99
N ASN A 251 1.34 -20.45 3.74
CA ASN A 251 1.78 -21.16 4.94
C ASN A 251 2.02 -22.66 4.72
N ASP A 252 1.72 -23.17 3.52
CA ASP A 252 1.82 -24.62 3.21
C ASP A 252 3.09 -24.94 2.39
N VAL A 253 4.00 -23.97 2.27
CA VAL A 253 5.27 -24.03 1.53
C VAL A 253 6.45 -24.10 2.49
#